data_AF-A0A937YXD9-F1
#
_entry.id   AF-A0A937YXD9-F1
#
_cell.length_a   1.000
_cell.length_b   1.000
_cell.length_c   1.000
_cell.angle_alpha   90.00
_cell.angle_beta   90.00
_cell.angle_gamma   90.00
#
_symmetry.space_group_name_H-M   'P 1'
#
loop_
_entity.id
_entity.type
_entity.pdbx_description
1 polymer ?
#
loop_
_entity_poly.entity_id
_entity_poly.type
_entity_poly.pdbx_seq_one_letter_code
_entity_poly.pdbx_strand_id
1 'polypeptide(L)'
;MTQTACYGLQEAPGAAFAYNDWMMALLWDTLFLGVYGATYGDVDRTVLRPRLTDALGCEDDPTFMAFGERDRPGRLAVSPRDFARFGLLYLRGGKWGDEQLLREDLARMAVTSPLPNSLPRASADAAPMIAGQRTIGSRAVPDNQCDHLGSYSFLWWTNGVDRGGRRHWPAAPLDAYGAFGHGGPRAMVVVPSLDAIISWNDALVNSPEAESEALRLLTEACLDRDPSLGHLVADPEAPHLLCRRGGGPIVVCGPGDPEGFLYRGAANPDGTRNGDQQALIDKLAATGANCLYVQVVRSHGGDGDATQNPFVSHDPAQGVNEAVLTQWDRWLTDLDQAGVVTHLFLYDDGARVWNTGDEVGPAERGFIERLARRFGRHHNLVWCLAEEYEERYTPARISNLARTIREADNYNHPIGVHKLHGLDFREFAEDPNIDQFCLQYNVDSAEELHTGLLRARRDAQGRYGLNLSECAGMGTGAELRGKLWACAMAGASVMVLGMDIASTPPEDLYACGRLVRFLEGTDWARLTPHDELARGATRYVLADPGRSYVAYAPVAGEVGLAGLQAGTYSLTWMDCATGGMAHVPVAGVGDGETAWWRPGTVGGEAALHMQRIE
;
A
#
# COMPACT_ATOMS: atom_id res chain seq x y z
N MET A 1 8.38 -24.81 10.58
CA MET A 1 7.82 -25.17 11.90
C MET A 1 7.33 -23.89 12.56
N THR A 2 6.17 -23.89 13.21
CA THR A 2 5.53 -22.69 13.78
C THR A 2 5.67 -22.55 15.30
N GLN A 3 6.38 -23.48 15.96
CA GLN A 3 6.55 -23.51 17.43
C GLN A 3 5.24 -23.58 18.25
N THR A 4 4.24 -24.31 17.72
CA THR A 4 2.95 -24.53 18.38
C THR A 4 2.80 -25.93 18.99
N ALA A 5 3.86 -26.74 19.03
CA ALA A 5 3.78 -28.09 19.60
C ALA A 5 3.68 -28.10 21.14
N CYS A 6 4.00 -26.97 21.79
CA CYS A 6 4.02 -26.82 23.25
C CYS A 6 4.86 -27.91 23.94
N TYR A 7 5.96 -28.33 23.32
CA TYR A 7 6.76 -29.44 23.82
C TYR A 7 7.41 -29.11 25.17
N GLY A 8 7.14 -29.95 26.18
CA GLY A 8 7.55 -29.70 27.56
C GLY A 8 6.64 -28.76 28.34
N LEU A 9 5.48 -28.38 27.79
CA LEU A 9 4.43 -27.58 28.43
C LEU A 9 3.09 -28.34 28.48
N GLN A 10 2.19 -27.94 29.37
CA GLN A 10 0.90 -28.61 29.58
C GLN A 10 -0.10 -28.44 28.42
N GLU A 11 0.02 -27.37 27.62
CA GLU A 11 -0.90 -27.11 26.52
C GLU A 11 -0.84 -28.20 25.44
N ALA A 12 -2.00 -28.52 24.86
CA ALA A 12 -2.08 -29.46 23.75
C ALA A 12 -1.38 -28.90 22.49
N PRO A 13 -0.82 -29.75 21.62
CA PRO A 13 -0.25 -29.32 20.35
C PRO A 13 -1.25 -28.50 19.51
N GLY A 14 -0.81 -27.33 19.04
CA GLY A 14 -1.60 -26.38 18.27
C GLY A 14 -2.45 -25.42 19.10
N ALA A 15 -2.56 -25.61 20.42
CA ALA A 15 -3.41 -24.79 21.28
C ALA A 15 -2.77 -23.46 21.70
N ALA A 16 -1.44 -23.37 21.71
CA ALA A 16 -0.70 -22.18 22.09
C ALA A 16 0.65 -22.08 21.36
N PHE A 17 1.29 -20.92 21.48
CA PHE A 17 2.65 -20.66 20.99
C PHE A 17 3.68 -20.70 22.11
N ALA A 18 4.82 -21.34 21.88
CA ALA A 18 5.95 -21.33 22.81
C ALA A 18 7.29 -21.25 22.06
N TYR A 19 8.02 -20.14 22.21
CA TYR A 19 9.36 -20.00 21.64
C TYR A 19 10.36 -20.83 22.47
N ASN A 20 10.71 -22.03 22.02
CA ASN A 20 11.23 -23.11 22.84
C ASN A 20 12.39 -23.88 22.17
N ASP A 21 13.57 -23.82 22.79
CA ASP A 21 14.80 -24.45 22.28
C ASP A 21 14.85 -25.97 22.47
N TRP A 22 14.08 -26.54 23.40
CA TRP A 22 13.96 -28.00 23.54
C TRP A 22 13.16 -28.60 22.37
N MET A 23 12.10 -27.91 21.94
CA MET A 23 11.33 -28.30 20.77
C MET A 23 12.18 -28.23 19.48
N MET A 24 12.98 -27.17 19.35
CA MET A 24 13.88 -27.03 18.19
C MET A 24 14.96 -28.10 18.15
N ALA A 25 15.50 -28.52 19.30
CA ALA A 25 16.41 -29.65 19.38
C ALA A 25 15.73 -30.96 18.94
N LEU A 26 14.50 -31.23 19.42
CA LEU A 26 13.76 -32.44 19.04
C LEU A 26 13.46 -32.47 17.53
N LEU A 27 13.05 -31.35 16.95
CA LEU A 27 12.85 -31.22 15.50
C LEU A 27 14.15 -31.54 14.75
N TRP A 28 15.26 -30.92 15.17
CA TRP A 28 16.55 -31.12 14.54
C TRP A 28 17.00 -32.58 14.61
N ASP A 29 16.95 -33.20 15.80
CA ASP A 29 17.38 -34.58 16.01
C ASP A 29 16.52 -35.56 15.20
N THR A 30 15.20 -35.35 15.18
CA THR A 30 14.27 -36.18 14.41
C THR A 30 14.58 -36.10 12.91
N LEU A 31 14.79 -34.89 12.39
CA LEU A 31 15.01 -34.68 10.97
C LEU A 31 16.41 -35.18 10.54
N PHE A 32 17.47 -34.71 11.18
CA PHE A 32 18.83 -34.93 10.69
C PHE A 32 19.41 -36.26 11.15
N LEU A 33 19.21 -36.66 12.41
CA LEU A 33 19.73 -37.94 12.92
C LEU A 33 18.77 -39.09 12.59
N GLY A 34 17.46 -38.84 12.68
CA GLY A 34 16.42 -39.84 12.41
C GLY A 34 16.18 -40.05 10.91
N VAL A 35 15.59 -39.04 10.25
CA VAL A 35 15.14 -39.17 8.85
C VAL A 35 16.31 -39.24 7.86
N TYR A 36 17.28 -38.32 7.97
CA TYR A 36 18.45 -38.32 7.10
C TYR A 36 19.52 -39.35 7.51
N GLY A 37 19.46 -39.87 8.75
CA GLY A 37 20.44 -40.84 9.25
C GLY A 37 21.85 -40.27 9.41
N ALA A 38 22.00 -38.95 9.47
CA ALA A 38 23.29 -38.30 9.66
C ALA A 38 23.75 -38.37 11.12
N THR A 39 25.00 -38.02 11.37
CA THR A 39 25.58 -37.80 12.69
C THR A 39 25.92 -36.33 12.88
N TYR A 40 26.14 -35.87 14.10
CA TYR A 40 26.62 -34.49 14.32
C TYR A 40 27.92 -34.19 13.57
N GLY A 41 28.84 -35.17 13.51
CA GLY A 41 30.15 -35.00 12.88
C GLY A 41 30.14 -35.05 11.36
N ASP A 42 29.03 -35.46 10.71
CA ASP A 42 28.97 -35.55 9.25
C ASP A 42 27.75 -34.90 8.59
N VAL A 43 26.78 -34.38 9.36
CA VAL A 43 25.56 -33.72 8.85
C VAL A 43 25.85 -32.59 7.87
N ASP A 44 26.93 -31.83 8.09
CA ASP A 44 27.27 -30.73 7.19
C ASP A 44 27.67 -31.27 5.81
N ARG A 45 28.48 -32.32 5.78
CA ARG A 45 28.97 -32.97 4.56
C ARG A 45 27.89 -33.80 3.87
N THR A 46 27.03 -34.49 4.63
CA THR A 46 26.06 -35.45 4.08
C THR A 46 24.71 -34.82 3.76
N VAL A 47 24.35 -33.71 4.42
CA VAL A 47 23.05 -33.06 4.27
C VAL A 47 23.18 -31.58 3.94
N LEU A 48 23.73 -30.75 4.82
CA LEU A 48 23.65 -29.28 4.68
C LEU A 48 24.28 -28.78 3.37
N ARG A 49 25.50 -29.21 3.07
CA ARG A 49 26.23 -28.83 1.86
C ARG A 49 25.53 -29.30 0.59
N PRO A 50 25.37 -30.62 0.34
CA PRO A 50 24.85 -31.10 -0.93
C PRO A 50 23.37 -30.75 -1.17
N ARG A 51 22.59 -30.49 -0.12
CA ARG A 51 21.15 -30.18 -0.26
C ARG A 51 20.85 -28.68 -0.28
N LEU A 52 21.76 -27.83 0.19
CA LEU A 52 21.46 -26.41 0.36
C LEU A 52 22.64 -25.50 0.09
N THR A 53 23.72 -25.56 0.88
CA THR A 53 24.73 -24.49 0.83
C THR A 53 25.60 -24.54 -0.43
N ASP A 54 25.86 -25.73 -0.98
CA ASP A 54 26.56 -25.85 -2.27
C ASP A 54 25.65 -25.36 -3.41
N ALA A 55 24.34 -25.69 -3.35
CA ALA A 55 23.35 -25.26 -4.34
C ALA A 55 23.17 -23.73 -4.35
N LEU A 56 23.22 -23.10 -3.17
CA LEU A 56 23.21 -21.64 -3.03
C LEU A 56 24.57 -20.99 -3.36
N GLY A 57 25.61 -21.77 -3.63
CA GLY A 57 26.95 -21.23 -3.87
C GLY A 57 27.45 -20.40 -2.70
N CYS A 58 27.24 -20.88 -1.47
CA CYS A 58 27.87 -20.31 -0.29
C CYS A 58 29.40 -20.35 -0.46
N GLU A 59 30.06 -19.25 -0.11
CA GLU A 59 31.50 -19.10 -0.31
C GLU A 59 32.31 -19.38 0.95
N ASP A 60 31.66 -19.34 2.12
CA ASP A 60 32.26 -19.72 3.39
C ASP A 60 31.84 -21.16 3.75
N ASP A 61 32.04 -21.58 5.00
CA ASP A 61 31.69 -22.92 5.48
C ASP A 61 30.55 -22.88 6.51
N PRO A 62 29.29 -22.68 6.08
CA PRO A 62 28.16 -22.76 7.00
C PRO A 62 28.08 -24.15 7.64
N THR A 63 27.89 -24.18 8.96
CA THR A 63 27.91 -25.42 9.75
C THR A 63 26.76 -25.45 10.74
N PHE A 64 26.16 -26.61 10.94
CA PHE A 64 25.25 -26.85 12.07
C PHE A 64 25.96 -27.06 13.41
N MET A 65 27.29 -26.98 13.44
CA MET A 65 28.11 -27.18 14.64
C MET A 65 28.78 -25.88 15.09
N ALA A 66 28.02 -24.77 15.13
CA ALA A 66 28.52 -23.46 15.53
C ALA A 66 29.32 -23.45 16.85
N PHE A 67 28.94 -24.33 17.80
CA PHE A 67 29.60 -24.47 19.10
C PHE A 67 30.26 -25.87 19.28
N GLY A 68 30.39 -26.63 18.19
CA GLY A 68 30.91 -27.99 18.18
C GLY A 68 29.91 -29.06 18.62
N GLU A 69 30.30 -30.33 18.50
CA GLU A 69 29.41 -31.48 18.75
C GLU A 69 28.99 -31.66 20.22
N ARG A 70 29.72 -31.04 21.15
CA ARG A 70 29.53 -31.21 22.61
C ARG A 70 28.82 -30.04 23.28
N ASP A 71 28.62 -28.93 22.59
CA ASP A 71 27.85 -27.78 23.08
C ASP A 71 26.81 -27.40 22.02
N ARG A 72 25.53 -27.57 22.35
CA ARG A 72 24.37 -27.19 21.51
C ARG A 72 24.51 -27.55 20.02
N PRO A 73 24.73 -28.83 19.67
CA PRO A 73 24.80 -29.27 18.28
C PRO A 73 23.49 -28.94 17.52
N GLY A 74 23.61 -28.59 16.24
CA GLY A 74 22.51 -28.16 15.38
C GLY A 74 22.36 -26.64 15.22
N ARG A 75 23.14 -25.82 15.95
CA ARG A 75 23.15 -24.35 15.78
C ARG A 75 23.91 -23.98 14.51
N LEU A 76 23.26 -23.19 13.66
CA LEU A 76 23.87 -22.68 12.44
C LEU A 76 24.91 -21.58 12.74
N ALA A 77 26.12 -21.75 12.22
CA ALA A 77 27.08 -20.66 12.00
C ALA A 77 27.13 -20.40 10.49
N VAL A 78 27.06 -19.12 10.11
CA VAL A 78 27.03 -18.66 8.71
C VAL A 78 27.55 -17.22 8.65
N SER A 79 28.26 -16.86 7.58
CA SER A 79 28.71 -15.48 7.37
C SER A 79 27.52 -14.58 6.97
N PRO A 80 27.54 -13.25 7.21
CA PRO A 80 26.47 -12.36 6.74
C PRO A 80 26.21 -12.47 5.23
N ARG A 81 27.29 -12.61 4.45
CA ARG A 81 27.24 -12.76 2.99
C ARG A 81 26.52 -14.04 2.58
N ASP A 82 26.86 -15.17 3.21
CA ASP A 82 26.17 -16.44 2.92
C ASP A 82 24.76 -16.45 3.47
N PHE A 83 24.50 -15.79 4.61
CA PHE A 83 23.16 -15.70 5.19
C PHE A 83 22.22 -14.89 4.30
N ALA A 84 22.72 -13.83 3.66
CA ALA A 84 21.97 -13.06 2.65
C ALA A 84 21.52 -13.92 1.45
N ARG A 85 22.25 -14.99 1.10
CA ARG A 85 21.83 -15.92 0.02
C ARG A 85 20.55 -16.67 0.37
N PHE A 86 20.36 -17.00 1.65
CA PHE A 86 19.10 -17.56 2.14
C PHE A 86 17.98 -16.52 1.97
N GLY A 87 18.24 -15.25 2.32
CA GLY A 87 17.28 -14.16 2.07
C GLY A 87 16.88 -14.06 0.59
N LEU A 88 17.86 -14.12 -0.31
CA LEU A 88 17.62 -14.06 -1.75
C LEU A 88 16.81 -15.24 -2.27
N LEU A 89 17.03 -16.44 -1.73
CA LEU A 89 16.24 -17.61 -2.07
C LEU A 89 14.75 -17.39 -1.77
N TYR A 90 14.41 -16.83 -0.59
CA TYR A 90 13.02 -16.56 -0.21
C TYR A 90 12.43 -15.35 -0.93
N LEU A 91 13.23 -14.31 -1.17
CA LEU A 91 12.83 -13.15 -2.00
C LEU A 91 12.37 -13.60 -3.38
N ARG A 92 13.05 -14.60 -3.95
CA ARG A 92 12.74 -15.18 -5.28
C ARG A 92 11.79 -16.37 -5.23
N GLY A 93 11.01 -16.53 -4.15
CA GLY A 93 10.03 -17.60 -4.04
C GLY A 93 10.63 -19.00 -4.14
N GLY A 94 11.85 -19.21 -3.59
CA GLY A 94 12.52 -20.51 -3.59
C GLY A 94 13.41 -20.79 -4.81
N LYS A 95 13.59 -19.82 -5.71
CA LYS A 95 14.39 -19.97 -6.93
C LYS A 95 15.83 -19.47 -6.74
N TRP A 96 16.81 -20.26 -7.16
CA TRP A 96 18.22 -19.90 -7.21
C TRP A 96 18.75 -20.00 -8.64
N GLY A 97 19.22 -18.89 -9.21
CA GLY A 97 19.48 -18.82 -10.65
C GLY A 97 18.21 -19.17 -11.44
N ASP A 98 18.29 -20.21 -12.26
CA ASP A 98 17.15 -20.75 -13.02
C ASP A 98 16.47 -21.96 -12.34
N GLU A 99 17.00 -22.44 -11.21
CA GLU A 99 16.55 -23.66 -10.55
C GLU A 99 15.59 -23.39 -9.39
N GLN A 100 14.50 -24.17 -9.30
CA GLN A 100 13.56 -24.12 -8.18
C GLN A 100 14.03 -25.05 -7.06
N LEU A 101 14.69 -24.51 -6.03
CA LEU A 101 15.24 -25.30 -4.93
C LEU A 101 14.21 -25.58 -3.83
N LEU A 102 13.31 -24.63 -3.56
CA LEU A 102 12.17 -24.80 -2.65
C LEU A 102 10.88 -24.66 -3.43
N ARG A 103 9.83 -25.41 -3.11
CA ARG A 103 8.52 -25.13 -3.73
C ARG A 103 8.09 -23.70 -3.43
N GLU A 104 7.61 -23.00 -4.47
CA GLU A 104 7.27 -21.58 -4.37
C GLU A 104 6.21 -21.30 -3.31
N ASP A 105 5.18 -22.13 -3.24
CA ASP A 105 4.10 -22.01 -2.26
C ASP A 105 4.62 -22.08 -0.81
N LEU A 106 5.56 -22.99 -0.54
CA LEU A 106 6.17 -23.15 0.78
C LEU A 106 7.14 -22.02 1.12
N ALA A 107 7.91 -21.54 0.13
CA ALA A 107 8.82 -20.42 0.31
C ALA A 107 8.05 -19.14 0.67
N ARG A 108 6.95 -18.85 -0.05
CA ARG A 108 6.07 -17.72 0.24
C ARG A 108 5.39 -17.88 1.59
N MET A 109 4.75 -19.02 1.84
CA MET A 109 4.07 -19.31 3.11
C MET A 109 4.97 -19.06 4.33
N ALA A 110 6.25 -19.43 4.24
CA ALA A 110 7.17 -19.29 5.36
C ALA A 110 7.41 -17.84 5.81
N VAL A 111 7.23 -16.87 4.91
CA VAL A 111 7.52 -15.45 5.15
C VAL A 111 6.28 -14.55 5.08
N THR A 112 5.11 -15.10 4.73
CA THR A 112 3.85 -14.34 4.63
C THR A 112 2.70 -14.87 5.47
N SER A 113 2.87 -15.98 6.21
CA SER A 113 1.81 -16.59 7.02
C SER A 113 2.16 -16.58 8.51
N PRO A 114 2.15 -15.41 9.19
CA PRO A 114 2.37 -15.37 10.62
C PRO A 114 1.22 -16.02 11.39
N LEU A 115 1.51 -16.47 12.61
CA LEU A 115 0.51 -17.06 13.50
C LEU A 115 -0.60 -16.04 13.84
N PRO A 116 -1.87 -16.48 13.87
CA PRO A 116 -2.99 -15.59 14.15
C PRO A 116 -2.95 -15.09 15.60
N ASN A 117 -3.32 -13.82 15.81
CA ASN A 117 -3.39 -13.20 17.14
C ASN A 117 -4.37 -13.88 18.11
N SER A 118 -5.30 -14.68 17.60
CA SER A 118 -6.20 -15.52 18.41
C SER A 118 -5.49 -16.68 19.10
N LEU A 119 -4.31 -17.10 18.62
CA LEU A 119 -3.52 -18.14 19.26
C LEU A 119 -2.86 -17.57 20.52
N PRO A 120 -3.08 -18.13 21.72
CA PRO A 120 -2.47 -17.61 22.95
C PRO A 120 -0.99 -17.98 23.05
N ARG A 121 -0.24 -17.24 23.86
CA ARG A 121 1.08 -17.68 24.35
C ARG A 121 0.89 -18.76 25.40
N ALA A 122 1.73 -19.80 25.37
CA ALA A 122 1.72 -20.87 26.36
C ALA A 122 2.03 -20.33 27.77
N SER A 123 1.51 -21.03 28.79
CA SER A 123 1.75 -20.75 30.21
C SER A 123 3.18 -21.13 30.64
N ALA A 124 3.42 -21.12 31.95
CA ALA A 124 4.67 -21.56 32.55
C ALA A 124 4.55 -22.95 33.21
N ASP A 125 3.52 -23.72 32.86
CA ASP A 125 3.27 -25.03 33.46
C ASP A 125 4.01 -26.12 32.69
N ALA A 126 4.97 -26.77 33.35
CA ALA A 126 5.79 -27.81 32.74
C ALA A 126 5.01 -29.12 32.51
N ALA A 127 5.31 -29.78 31.40
CA ALA A 127 4.95 -31.17 31.15
C ALA A 127 6.20 -32.04 30.96
N PRO A 128 6.13 -33.36 31.25
CA PRO A 128 7.24 -34.27 31.03
C PRO A 128 7.71 -34.27 29.57
N MET A 129 9.03 -34.15 29.36
CA MET A 129 9.68 -34.36 28.07
C MET A 129 10.18 -35.80 27.94
N ILE A 130 10.60 -36.19 26.73
CA ILE A 130 11.23 -37.49 26.49
C ILE A 130 12.52 -37.58 27.34
N ALA A 131 12.75 -38.75 27.94
CA ALA A 131 13.93 -38.96 28.76
C ALA A 131 15.23 -38.73 27.97
N GLY A 132 16.15 -37.94 28.53
CA GLY A 132 17.43 -37.62 27.89
C GLY A 132 17.36 -36.57 26.78
N GLN A 133 16.21 -35.91 26.60
CA GLN A 133 16.09 -34.80 25.66
C GLN A 133 17.14 -33.72 25.95
N ARG A 134 17.71 -33.15 24.89
CA ARG A 134 18.63 -32.00 24.96
C ARG A 134 17.93 -30.71 24.56
N THR A 135 18.56 -29.58 24.89
CA THR A 135 18.23 -28.25 24.36
C THR A 135 19.28 -27.80 23.34
N ILE A 136 18.88 -26.92 22.42
CA ILE A 136 19.77 -26.26 21.47
C ILE A 136 20.16 -24.84 21.91
N GLY A 137 19.69 -24.39 23.08
CA GLY A 137 19.95 -23.06 23.61
C GLY A 137 19.57 -22.93 25.09
N SER A 138 18.41 -22.36 25.38
CA SER A 138 17.85 -22.15 26.71
C SER A 138 17.83 -23.44 27.54
N ARG A 139 18.21 -23.34 28.81
CA ARG A 139 18.16 -24.44 29.79
C ARG A 139 16.95 -24.36 30.72
N ALA A 140 16.05 -23.40 30.49
CA ALA A 140 14.84 -23.24 31.29
C ALA A 140 13.89 -24.43 31.07
N VAL A 141 13.18 -24.83 32.13
CA VAL A 141 12.12 -25.86 32.07
C VAL A 141 10.91 -25.36 32.90
N PRO A 142 9.76 -25.08 32.27
CA PRO A 142 9.54 -25.10 30.82
C PRO A 142 10.24 -23.93 30.11
N ASP A 143 10.50 -24.05 28.81
CA ASP A 143 11.09 -22.98 28.00
C ASP A 143 10.02 -22.28 27.15
N ASN A 144 10.00 -20.95 27.22
CA ASN A 144 9.09 -20.08 26.48
C ASN A 144 9.63 -18.64 26.47
N GLN A 145 10.54 -18.35 25.54
CA GLN A 145 11.41 -17.17 25.60
C GLN A 145 10.67 -15.86 25.26
N CYS A 146 9.74 -15.89 24.30
CA CYS A 146 8.98 -14.72 23.88
C CYS A 146 7.60 -15.11 23.33
N ASP A 147 6.78 -14.11 23.07
CA ASP A 147 5.51 -14.26 22.37
C ASP A 147 5.71 -14.19 20.84
N HIS A 148 4.69 -14.58 20.05
CA HIS A 148 4.75 -14.53 18.58
C HIS A 148 4.42 -13.14 18.01
N LEU A 149 3.78 -12.27 18.79
CA LEU A 149 3.51 -10.87 18.45
C LEU A 149 2.77 -10.65 17.10
N GLY A 150 1.95 -11.61 16.68
CA GLY A 150 1.33 -11.59 15.34
C GLY A 150 2.31 -11.57 14.18
N SER A 151 3.58 -11.91 14.44
CA SER A 151 4.73 -11.68 13.56
C SER A 151 5.59 -12.93 13.37
N TYR A 152 5.48 -13.94 14.23
CA TYR A 152 6.18 -15.21 14.04
C TYR A 152 5.49 -16.08 13.00
N SER A 153 6.24 -16.51 11.99
CA SER A 153 5.82 -17.47 10.96
C SER A 153 6.68 -18.76 11.04
N PHE A 154 6.93 -19.44 9.92
CA PHE A 154 7.63 -20.73 9.90
C PHE A 154 9.15 -20.58 10.12
N LEU A 155 9.55 -20.22 11.35
CA LEU A 155 10.92 -19.86 11.75
C LEU A 155 11.41 -18.49 11.23
N TRP A 156 10.49 -17.67 10.72
CA TRP A 156 10.72 -16.30 10.29
C TRP A 156 9.93 -15.32 11.15
N TRP A 157 10.41 -14.09 11.24
CA TRP A 157 9.69 -12.95 11.78
C TRP A 157 9.25 -12.04 10.63
N THR A 158 8.00 -11.64 10.61
CA THR A 158 7.41 -10.73 9.62
C THR A 158 7.12 -9.39 10.26
N ASN A 159 6.91 -8.33 9.47
CA ASN A 159 6.46 -7.04 9.96
C ASN A 159 4.95 -7.05 10.33
N GLY A 160 4.55 -7.98 11.20
CA GLY A 160 3.16 -8.21 11.59
C GLY A 160 2.63 -7.18 12.61
N VAL A 161 1.39 -7.41 13.06
CA VAL A 161 0.69 -6.56 14.03
C VAL A 161 0.31 -7.42 15.23
N ASP A 162 0.68 -6.98 16.44
CA ASP A 162 0.39 -7.71 17.68
C ASP A 162 -1.09 -7.61 18.11
N ARG A 163 -1.45 -8.31 19.19
CA ARG A 163 -2.83 -8.31 19.74
C ARG A 163 -3.30 -6.93 20.22
N GLY A 164 -2.38 -5.99 20.45
CA GLY A 164 -2.65 -4.61 20.82
C GLY A 164 -2.70 -3.64 19.64
N GLY A 165 -2.60 -4.14 18.40
CA GLY A 165 -2.61 -3.31 17.20
C GLY A 165 -1.27 -2.65 16.88
N ARG A 166 -0.18 -3.03 17.55
CA ARG A 166 1.14 -2.43 17.33
C ARG A 166 1.92 -3.25 16.29
N ARG A 167 2.49 -2.56 15.31
CA ARG A 167 3.35 -3.17 14.29
C ARG A 167 4.72 -3.52 14.85
N HIS A 168 5.31 -4.64 14.40
CA HIS A 168 6.60 -5.11 14.91
C HIS A 168 7.77 -4.19 14.56
N TRP A 169 7.86 -3.75 13.31
CA TRP A 169 8.80 -2.74 12.82
C TRP A 169 8.02 -1.59 12.14
N PRO A 170 7.46 -0.65 12.92
CA PRO A 170 6.56 0.39 12.40
C PRO A 170 7.15 1.26 11.30
N ALA A 171 8.47 1.46 11.31
CA ALA A 171 9.19 2.31 10.38
C ALA A 171 9.81 1.56 9.18
N ALA A 172 9.64 0.23 9.13
CA ALA A 172 10.08 -0.59 7.99
C ALA A 172 8.90 -0.81 7.02
N PRO A 173 9.15 -1.08 5.73
CA PRO A 173 8.10 -1.47 4.79
C PRO A 173 7.29 -2.67 5.28
N LEU A 174 6.01 -2.71 4.89
CA LEU A 174 5.03 -3.67 5.39
C LEU A 174 5.37 -5.12 5.03
N ASP A 175 6.11 -5.31 3.94
CA ASP A 175 6.52 -6.60 3.41
C ASP A 175 7.89 -7.07 3.93
N ALA A 176 8.48 -6.36 4.90
CA ALA A 176 9.73 -6.77 5.53
C ALA A 176 9.57 -8.05 6.35
N TYR A 177 10.56 -8.94 6.24
CA TYR A 177 10.66 -10.17 7.04
C TYR A 177 12.12 -10.55 7.28
N GLY A 178 12.41 -11.32 8.34
CA GLY A 178 13.77 -11.65 8.69
C GLY A 178 13.93 -12.80 9.68
N ALA A 179 15.17 -13.22 9.85
CA ALA A 179 15.60 -14.22 10.82
C ALA A 179 16.60 -13.59 11.78
N PHE A 180 16.33 -13.70 13.10
CA PHE A 180 17.05 -12.99 14.15
C PHE A 180 17.64 -13.99 15.15
N GLY A 181 18.95 -13.93 15.34
CA GLY A 181 19.72 -14.77 16.24
C GLY A 181 20.13 -14.02 17.51
N HIS A 182 19.95 -14.67 18.67
CA HIS A 182 20.36 -14.16 19.98
C HIS A 182 19.73 -12.81 20.36
N GLY A 183 18.48 -12.56 19.92
CA GLY A 183 17.74 -11.34 20.24
C GLY A 183 18.15 -10.11 19.44
N GLY A 184 18.59 -10.28 18.19
CA GLY A 184 18.82 -9.17 17.25
C GLY A 184 20.26 -8.96 16.74
N PRO A 185 21.34 -9.23 17.50
CA PRO A 185 22.70 -8.87 17.09
C PRO A 185 23.20 -9.58 15.83
N ARG A 186 22.53 -10.65 15.41
CA ARG A 186 22.83 -11.41 14.20
C ARG A 186 21.54 -11.58 13.45
N ALA A 187 21.43 -11.01 12.26
CA ALA A 187 20.19 -11.11 11.51
C ALA A 187 20.41 -11.13 10.01
N MET A 188 19.35 -11.55 9.33
CA MET A 188 19.14 -11.29 7.92
C MET A 188 17.70 -10.85 7.76
N VAL A 189 17.51 -9.74 7.04
CA VAL A 189 16.23 -9.10 6.78
C VAL A 189 16.09 -8.90 5.28
N VAL A 190 14.93 -9.22 4.76
CA VAL A 190 14.54 -9.05 3.37
C VAL A 190 13.44 -8.00 3.32
N VAL A 191 13.56 -7.08 2.38
CA VAL A 191 12.56 -6.04 2.11
C VAL A 191 12.22 -6.08 0.63
N PRO A 192 11.19 -6.86 0.22
CA PRO A 192 10.89 -7.09 -1.19
C PRO A 192 10.60 -5.80 -1.97
N SER A 193 9.86 -4.87 -1.38
CA SER A 193 9.51 -3.56 -1.95
C SER A 193 10.74 -2.68 -2.26
N LEU A 194 11.90 -3.00 -1.69
CA LEU A 194 13.17 -2.33 -1.96
C LEU A 194 14.15 -3.20 -2.78
N ASP A 195 13.76 -4.41 -3.17
CA ASP A 195 14.64 -5.46 -3.72
C ASP A 195 15.94 -5.62 -2.90
N ALA A 196 15.81 -5.55 -1.57
CA ALA A 196 16.92 -5.42 -0.65
C ALA A 196 17.02 -6.61 0.32
N ILE A 197 18.25 -7.05 0.57
CA ILE A 197 18.57 -8.02 1.61
C ILE A 197 19.70 -7.43 2.46
N ILE A 198 19.45 -7.29 3.75
CA ILE A 198 20.43 -6.82 4.71
C ILE A 198 20.80 -7.98 5.61
N SER A 199 22.09 -8.20 5.83
CA SER A 199 22.54 -9.17 6.84
C SER A 199 23.71 -8.61 7.64
N TRP A 200 23.69 -8.89 8.94
CA TRP A 200 24.71 -8.45 9.87
C TRP A 200 25.00 -9.52 10.91
N ASN A 201 26.18 -9.40 11.52
CA ASN A 201 26.61 -10.21 12.64
C ASN A 201 27.27 -9.29 13.68
N ASP A 202 27.08 -9.61 14.95
CA ASP A 202 27.60 -8.88 16.11
C ASP A 202 27.28 -7.36 16.11
N ALA A 203 26.11 -6.97 15.61
CA ALA A 203 25.65 -5.59 15.63
C ALA A 203 25.18 -5.15 17.03
N LEU A 204 25.20 -3.83 17.28
CA LEU A 204 24.65 -3.21 18.50
C LEU A 204 23.10 -3.10 18.45
N VAL A 205 22.45 -4.08 17.84
CA VAL A 205 21.00 -4.19 17.71
C VAL A 205 20.55 -5.28 18.68
N ASN A 206 20.18 -4.89 19.89
CA ASN A 206 19.95 -5.81 21.02
C ASN A 206 18.61 -5.59 21.73
N SER A 207 17.70 -4.83 21.11
CA SER A 207 16.33 -4.63 21.57
C SER A 207 15.39 -4.46 20.38
N PRO A 208 14.08 -4.69 20.54
CA PRO A 208 13.08 -4.44 19.49
C PRO A 208 13.10 -2.98 18.98
N GLU A 209 13.35 -2.02 19.86
CA GLU A 209 13.45 -0.60 19.48
C GLU A 209 14.68 -0.35 18.61
N ALA A 210 15.82 -0.96 18.95
CA ALA A 210 17.04 -0.87 18.15
C ALA A 210 16.88 -1.57 16.79
N GLU A 211 16.14 -2.69 16.73
CA GLU A 211 15.80 -3.37 15.48
C GLU A 211 14.95 -2.46 14.59
N SER A 212 13.89 -1.86 15.14
CA SER A 212 13.02 -0.94 14.39
C SER A 212 13.80 0.29 13.89
N GLU A 213 14.70 0.85 14.70
CA GLU A 213 15.50 2.01 14.31
C GLU A 213 16.53 1.65 13.22
N ALA A 214 17.19 0.48 13.34
CA ALA A 214 18.10 0.01 12.30
C ALA A 214 17.39 -0.17 10.96
N LEU A 215 16.19 -0.76 10.96
CA LEU A 215 15.40 -0.94 9.74
C LEU A 215 14.89 0.37 9.16
N ARG A 216 14.56 1.37 9.98
CA ARG A 216 14.24 2.73 9.51
C ARG A 216 15.42 3.33 8.74
N LEU A 217 16.59 3.37 9.37
CA LEU A 217 17.81 3.92 8.77
C LEU A 217 18.22 3.21 7.47
N LEU A 218 18.09 1.89 7.43
CA LEU A 218 18.39 1.09 6.24
C LEU A 218 17.39 1.34 5.12
N THR A 219 16.11 1.47 5.46
CA THR A 219 15.05 1.82 4.49
C THR A 219 15.34 3.18 3.88
N GLU A 220 15.64 4.19 4.70
CA GLU A 220 16.04 5.53 4.24
C GLU A 220 17.26 5.48 3.32
N ALA A 221 18.31 4.73 3.70
CA ALA A 221 19.52 4.61 2.90
C ALA A 221 19.31 3.87 1.56
N CYS A 222 18.33 2.97 1.48
CA CYS A 222 17.97 2.31 0.21
C CYS A 222 17.17 3.24 -0.71
N LEU A 223 16.33 4.10 -0.13
CA LEU A 223 15.58 5.12 -0.86
C LEU A 223 16.46 6.28 -1.36
N ASP A 224 17.68 6.43 -0.83
CA ASP A 224 18.68 7.40 -1.30
C ASP A 224 19.34 7.06 -2.67
N ARG A 225 18.93 5.97 -3.34
CA ARG A 225 19.26 5.75 -4.77
C ARG A 225 18.06 6.09 -5.66
N ASP A 226 18.25 7.11 -6.48
CA ASP A 226 17.21 7.84 -7.22
C ASP A 226 16.21 8.54 -6.28
N PRO A 227 16.40 9.85 -6.00
CA PRO A 227 15.52 10.59 -5.09
C PRO A 227 14.07 10.65 -5.59
N SER A 228 13.78 10.20 -6.82
CA SER A 228 12.43 10.08 -7.35
C SER A 228 11.75 8.74 -7.07
N LEU A 229 12.42 7.74 -6.47
CA LEU A 229 11.75 6.52 -6.02
C LEU A 229 10.63 6.85 -5.04
N GLY A 230 9.55 6.08 -5.11
CA GLY A 230 8.34 6.30 -4.31
C GLY A 230 7.46 7.46 -4.79
N HIS A 231 7.96 8.38 -5.62
CA HIS A 231 7.16 9.49 -6.13
C HIS A 231 6.06 8.98 -7.05
N LEU A 232 4.92 9.64 -7.00
CA LEU A 232 3.79 9.37 -7.85
C LEU A 232 4.15 9.75 -9.28
N VAL A 233 3.78 8.89 -10.23
CA VAL A 233 3.95 9.11 -11.66
C VAL A 233 2.75 8.50 -12.39
N ALA A 234 2.51 8.94 -13.63
CA ALA A 234 1.71 8.15 -14.56
C ALA A 234 2.53 6.93 -15.00
N ASP A 235 1.91 5.74 -15.02
CA ASP A 235 2.61 4.53 -15.40
C ASP A 235 3.07 4.61 -16.88
N PRO A 236 4.37 4.44 -17.18
CA PRO A 236 4.87 4.58 -18.54
C PRO A 236 4.28 3.57 -19.55
N GLU A 237 3.90 2.38 -19.08
CA GLU A 237 3.33 1.31 -19.91
C GLU A 237 1.79 1.33 -19.88
N ALA A 238 1.20 1.92 -18.84
CA ALA A 238 -0.24 2.07 -18.67
C ALA A 238 -0.63 3.48 -18.18
N PRO A 239 -0.51 4.55 -19.01
CA PRO A 239 -0.63 5.95 -18.57
C PRO A 239 -1.94 6.35 -17.87
N HIS A 240 -2.97 5.52 -17.99
CA HIS A 240 -4.22 5.67 -17.25
C HIS A 240 -4.14 5.28 -15.77
N LEU A 241 -3.03 4.72 -15.30
CA LEU A 241 -2.79 4.35 -13.91
C LEU A 241 -1.82 5.33 -13.26
N LEU A 242 -2.12 5.69 -12.01
CA LEU A 242 -1.17 6.33 -11.12
C LEU A 242 -0.38 5.27 -10.37
N CYS A 243 0.95 5.38 -10.34
CA CYS A 243 1.82 4.44 -9.65
C CYS A 243 2.94 5.14 -8.89
N ARG A 244 3.51 4.44 -7.89
CA ARG A 244 4.74 4.88 -7.23
C ARG A 244 5.93 4.40 -8.04
N ARG A 245 6.88 5.28 -8.34
CA ARG A 245 8.12 4.91 -9.05
C ARG A 245 8.89 3.86 -8.26
N GLY A 246 9.22 2.74 -8.92
CA GLY A 246 9.83 1.57 -8.28
C GLY A 246 8.86 0.73 -7.43
N GLY A 247 7.59 1.14 -7.33
CA GLY A 247 6.51 0.43 -6.65
C GLY A 247 5.42 -0.01 -7.64
N GLY A 248 4.19 -0.06 -7.13
CA GLY A 248 3.01 -0.48 -7.90
C GLY A 248 1.99 0.63 -8.14
N PRO A 249 0.93 0.33 -8.91
CA PRO A 249 -0.21 1.21 -9.09
C PRO A 249 -0.98 1.41 -7.77
N ILE A 250 -1.57 2.59 -7.59
CA ILE A 250 -2.33 2.95 -6.39
C ILE A 250 -3.80 3.24 -6.73
N VAL A 251 -4.67 3.06 -5.74
CA VAL A 251 -6.09 3.48 -5.85
C VAL A 251 -6.26 4.78 -5.11
N VAL A 252 -6.94 5.76 -5.71
CA VAL A 252 -7.19 7.07 -5.07
C VAL A 252 -8.68 7.23 -4.77
N CYS A 253 -9.01 7.39 -3.48
CA CYS A 253 -10.36 7.65 -3.01
C CYS A 253 -10.37 8.45 -1.71
N GLY A 254 -11.12 9.55 -1.66
CA GLY A 254 -11.21 10.35 -0.45
C GLY A 254 -11.86 11.72 -0.64
N PRO A 255 -11.64 12.63 0.32
CA PRO A 255 -12.14 14.00 0.27
C PRO A 255 -11.71 14.78 -0.98
N GLY A 256 -12.68 15.44 -1.60
CA GLY A 256 -12.45 16.57 -2.52
C GLY A 256 -12.45 17.92 -1.81
N ASP A 257 -12.54 17.94 -0.47
CA ASP A 257 -12.71 19.16 0.32
C ASP A 257 -12.02 19.08 1.70
N PRO A 258 -11.71 20.22 2.34
CA PRO A 258 -11.96 21.58 1.86
C PRO A 258 -10.89 22.05 0.87
N GLU A 259 -11.30 22.59 -0.28
CA GLU A 259 -10.39 23.24 -1.25
C GLU A 259 -9.49 24.31 -0.58
N GLY A 260 -10.09 25.07 0.34
CA GLY A 260 -9.44 26.11 1.15
C GLY A 260 -8.56 25.60 2.30
N PHE A 261 -8.14 24.33 2.29
CA PHE A 261 -7.33 23.72 3.35
C PHE A 261 -6.14 24.58 3.81
N LEU A 262 -5.36 25.13 2.86
CA LEU A 262 -4.18 25.96 3.12
C LEU A 262 -4.49 27.30 3.81
N TYR A 263 -5.77 27.71 3.81
CA TYR A 263 -6.23 29.02 4.27
C TYR A 263 -7.09 28.98 5.52
N ARG A 264 -7.34 27.79 6.09
CA ARG A 264 -8.17 27.64 7.30
C ARG A 264 -7.54 28.36 8.49
N GLY A 265 -8.39 29.00 9.29
CA GLY A 265 -7.99 29.83 10.43
C GLY A 265 -7.70 31.29 10.06
N ALA A 266 -7.38 32.08 11.07
CA ALA A 266 -7.07 33.49 10.90
C ALA A 266 -5.68 33.67 10.28
N ALA A 267 -5.52 34.71 9.46
CA ALA A 267 -4.22 35.14 8.98
C ALA A 267 -3.44 35.82 10.10
N ASN A 268 -2.19 35.39 10.28
CA ASN A 268 -1.20 36.05 11.12
C ASN A 268 -0.56 37.24 10.36
N PRO A 269 0.12 38.17 11.06
CA PRO A 269 0.75 39.32 10.42
C PRO A 269 1.80 38.97 9.34
N ASP A 270 2.40 37.78 9.40
CA ASP A 270 3.35 37.28 8.41
C ASP A 270 2.68 36.51 7.25
N GLY A 271 1.34 36.48 7.21
CA GLY A 271 0.54 35.78 6.20
C GLY A 271 0.25 34.31 6.51
N THR A 272 0.93 33.70 7.49
CA THR A 272 0.66 32.31 7.89
C THR A 272 -0.73 32.15 8.51
N ARG A 273 -1.24 30.92 8.63
CA ARG A 273 -2.56 30.63 9.21
C ARG A 273 -2.46 29.87 10.53
N ASN A 274 -3.46 30.01 11.38
CA ASN A 274 -3.54 29.34 12.69
C ASN A 274 -4.77 28.44 12.84
N GLY A 275 -5.16 27.77 11.77
CA GLY A 275 -6.32 26.87 11.72
C GLY A 275 -6.05 25.49 12.33
N ASP A 276 -6.94 24.58 11.97
CA ASP A 276 -7.03 23.19 12.45
C ASP A 276 -6.43 22.16 11.48
N GLN A 277 -5.61 22.59 10.52
CA GLN A 277 -5.06 21.74 9.44
C GLN A 277 -4.46 20.43 9.96
N GLN A 278 -3.64 20.47 11.02
CA GLN A 278 -3.04 19.26 11.59
C GLN A 278 -4.08 18.26 12.08
N ALA A 279 -5.13 18.73 12.75
CA ALA A 279 -6.19 17.86 13.25
C ALA A 279 -6.97 17.20 12.11
N LEU A 280 -7.10 17.88 10.96
CA LEU A 280 -7.71 17.30 9.76
C LEU A 280 -6.81 16.23 9.13
N ILE A 281 -5.49 16.47 9.07
CA ILE A 281 -4.52 15.47 8.60
C ILE A 281 -4.59 14.21 9.48
N ASP A 282 -4.54 14.38 10.81
CA ASP A 282 -4.60 13.26 11.76
C ASP A 282 -5.93 12.48 11.64
N LYS A 283 -7.05 13.20 11.46
CA LYS A 283 -8.36 12.59 11.24
C LYS A 283 -8.40 11.79 9.94
N LEU A 284 -7.87 12.35 8.84
CA LEU A 284 -7.84 11.68 7.54
C LEU A 284 -6.96 10.43 7.58
N ALA A 285 -5.75 10.54 8.10
CA ALA A 285 -4.77 9.46 8.22
C ALA A 285 -5.32 8.22 8.96
N ALA A 286 -6.18 8.44 9.96
CA ALA A 286 -6.80 7.35 10.72
C ALA A 286 -7.81 6.51 9.93
N THR A 287 -8.28 7.00 8.76
CA THR A 287 -9.43 6.40 8.05
C THR A 287 -9.04 5.51 6.87
N GLY A 288 -7.85 5.71 6.32
CA GLY A 288 -7.40 5.06 5.09
C GLY A 288 -7.89 5.71 3.80
N ALA A 289 -8.75 6.73 3.85
CA ALA A 289 -8.96 7.62 2.71
C ALA A 289 -7.64 8.34 2.40
N ASN A 290 -7.29 8.47 1.12
CA ASN A 290 -5.90 8.72 0.72
C ASN A 290 -5.74 9.82 -0.33
N CYS A 291 -6.65 10.79 -0.40
CA CYS A 291 -6.44 12.00 -1.17
C CYS A 291 -7.00 13.25 -0.50
N LEU A 292 -6.51 14.40 -0.97
CA LEU A 292 -7.03 15.70 -0.64
C LEU A 292 -6.88 16.67 -1.81
N TYR A 293 -7.93 17.42 -2.06
CA TYR A 293 -7.98 18.51 -3.02
C TYR A 293 -7.54 19.82 -2.34
N VAL A 294 -6.55 20.52 -2.91
CA VAL A 294 -5.95 21.70 -2.27
C VAL A 294 -5.62 22.78 -3.30
N GLN A 295 -5.97 24.04 -3.03
CA GLN A 295 -5.75 25.15 -3.96
C GLN A 295 -4.68 26.14 -3.49
N VAL A 296 -3.77 26.52 -4.40
CA VAL A 296 -2.66 27.45 -4.15
C VAL A 296 -3.09 28.91 -4.26
N VAL A 297 -3.92 29.30 -5.23
CA VAL A 297 -4.45 30.68 -5.34
C VAL A 297 -5.96 30.63 -5.47
N ARG A 298 -6.66 31.12 -4.45
CA ARG A 298 -8.12 31.23 -4.41
C ARG A 298 -8.63 32.65 -4.67
N SER A 299 -7.75 33.63 -4.53
CA SER A 299 -8.08 35.04 -4.79
C SER A 299 -7.88 35.43 -6.27
N HIS A 300 -7.84 36.72 -6.59
CA HIS A 300 -7.63 37.24 -7.95
C HIS A 300 -8.71 36.83 -8.96
N GLY A 301 -9.95 36.67 -8.48
CA GLY A 301 -11.11 36.38 -9.30
C GLY A 301 -11.82 35.07 -8.95
N GLY A 302 -11.19 34.23 -8.11
CA GLY A 302 -11.82 33.03 -7.58
C GLY A 302 -12.55 33.20 -6.27
N ASP A 303 -12.86 32.06 -5.66
CA ASP A 303 -13.82 31.92 -4.58
C ASP A 303 -13.24 32.33 -3.22
N GLY A 304 -11.92 32.43 -3.13
CA GLY A 304 -11.22 32.94 -1.96
C GLY A 304 -11.26 34.46 -1.81
N ASP A 305 -11.23 34.92 -0.56
CA ASP A 305 -11.04 36.34 -0.26
C ASP A 305 -9.63 36.83 -0.66
N ALA A 306 -9.41 38.14 -0.63
CA ALA A 306 -8.15 38.77 -1.05
C ALA A 306 -6.89 38.24 -0.36
N THR A 307 -7.01 37.55 0.78
CA THR A 307 -5.90 37.01 1.56
C THR A 307 -5.54 35.56 1.21
N GLN A 308 -6.28 34.92 0.30
CA GLN A 308 -6.12 33.51 -0.04
C GLN A 308 -5.20 33.31 -1.26
N ASN A 309 -3.95 33.70 -1.06
CA ASN A 309 -2.83 33.54 -2.00
C ASN A 309 -1.50 33.60 -1.24
N PRO A 310 -0.40 33.10 -1.82
CA PRO A 310 0.90 33.09 -1.15
C PRO A 310 1.73 34.36 -1.38
N PHE A 311 1.17 35.47 -1.83
CA PHE A 311 1.97 36.66 -2.18
C PHE A 311 2.23 37.55 -0.97
N VAL A 312 3.39 38.21 -0.95
CA VAL A 312 3.71 39.21 0.08
C VAL A 312 2.69 40.34 -0.01
N SER A 313 2.06 40.69 1.12
CA SER A 313 0.97 41.68 1.18
C SER A 313 -0.19 41.38 0.23
N HIS A 314 -0.36 40.12 -0.18
CA HIS A 314 -1.34 39.69 -1.18
C HIS A 314 -1.19 40.32 -2.56
N ASP A 315 0.01 40.79 -2.89
CA ASP A 315 0.34 41.46 -4.15
C ASP A 315 1.36 40.62 -4.94
N PRO A 316 0.99 40.05 -6.11
CA PRO A 316 1.90 39.22 -6.90
C PRO A 316 3.13 39.98 -7.40
N ALA A 317 3.11 41.32 -7.47
CA ALA A 317 4.27 42.12 -7.83
C ALA A 317 5.35 42.14 -6.74
N GLN A 318 4.99 41.83 -5.48
CA GLN A 318 5.92 41.78 -4.35
C GLN A 318 6.54 40.39 -4.16
N GLY A 319 6.17 39.42 -5.00
CA GLY A 319 6.68 38.06 -4.97
C GLY A 319 6.02 37.17 -3.92
N VAL A 320 6.55 35.96 -3.78
CA VAL A 320 5.98 34.92 -2.92
C VAL A 320 6.45 35.08 -1.48
N ASN A 321 5.54 34.87 -0.53
CA ASN A 321 5.78 34.89 0.89
C ASN A 321 6.36 33.54 1.36
N GLU A 322 7.65 33.52 1.68
CA GLU A 322 8.36 32.31 2.11
C GLU A 322 7.89 31.76 3.46
N ALA A 323 7.33 32.58 4.35
CA ALA A 323 6.78 32.09 5.62
C ALA A 323 5.52 31.24 5.37
N VAL A 324 4.66 31.68 4.44
CA VAL A 324 3.48 30.94 4.00
C VAL A 324 3.88 29.63 3.34
N LEU A 325 4.83 29.66 2.38
CA LEU A 325 5.29 28.43 1.73
C LEU A 325 5.93 27.45 2.72
N THR A 326 6.73 27.95 3.69
CA THR A 326 7.33 27.10 4.73
C THR A 326 6.26 26.43 5.60
N GLN A 327 5.15 27.12 5.87
CA GLN A 327 4.04 26.52 6.61
C GLN A 327 3.33 25.45 5.80
N TRP A 328 3.01 25.73 4.54
CA TRP A 328 2.37 24.76 3.65
C TRP A 328 3.23 23.53 3.44
N ASP A 329 4.55 23.72 3.29
CA ASP A 329 5.50 22.62 3.12
C ASP A 329 5.48 21.63 4.29
N ARG A 330 5.22 22.11 5.52
CA ARG A 330 5.03 21.21 6.69
C ARG A 330 3.76 20.37 6.53
N TRP A 331 2.62 21.00 6.25
CA TRP A 331 1.36 20.27 6.07
C TRP A 331 1.40 19.29 4.90
N LEU A 332 2.03 19.67 3.78
CA LEU A 332 2.24 18.78 2.64
C LEU A 332 3.18 17.62 3.00
N THR A 333 4.21 17.85 3.82
CA THR A 333 5.05 16.76 4.36
C THR A 333 4.23 15.82 5.23
N ASP A 334 3.36 16.34 6.10
CA ASP A 334 2.54 15.53 7.00
C ASP A 334 1.48 14.73 6.24
N LEU A 335 0.87 15.31 5.20
CA LEU A 335 0.00 14.60 4.24
C LEU A 335 0.76 13.50 3.49
N ASP A 336 1.97 13.79 3.01
CA ASP A 336 2.82 12.83 2.30
C ASP A 336 3.17 11.62 3.19
N GLN A 337 3.56 11.87 4.45
CA GLN A 337 3.85 10.84 5.44
C GLN A 337 2.62 10.02 5.83
N ALA A 338 1.44 10.63 5.80
CA ALA A 338 0.16 9.95 5.99
C ALA A 338 -0.28 9.13 4.76
N GLY A 339 0.47 9.18 3.65
CA GLY A 339 0.14 8.50 2.41
C GLY A 339 -1.02 9.12 1.65
N VAL A 340 -1.30 10.42 1.86
CA VAL A 340 -2.37 11.16 1.21
C VAL A 340 -1.87 11.78 -0.09
N VAL A 341 -2.52 11.43 -1.20
CA VAL A 341 -2.31 12.05 -2.51
C VAL A 341 -2.90 13.45 -2.52
N THR A 342 -2.02 14.45 -2.61
CA THR A 342 -2.44 15.85 -2.70
C THR A 342 -2.61 16.24 -4.15
N HIS A 343 -3.85 16.53 -4.55
CA HIS A 343 -4.15 17.19 -5.82
C HIS A 343 -4.04 18.69 -5.60
N LEU A 344 -2.89 19.26 -5.99
CA LEU A 344 -2.52 20.65 -5.73
C LEU A 344 -2.87 21.52 -6.94
N PHE A 345 -4.00 22.20 -6.87
CA PHE A 345 -4.49 23.15 -7.87
C PHE A 345 -3.73 24.47 -7.81
N LEU A 346 -3.17 24.94 -8.93
CA LEU A 346 -2.48 26.23 -8.95
C LEU A 346 -3.46 27.41 -8.84
N TYR A 347 -4.57 27.31 -9.57
CA TYR A 347 -5.57 28.37 -9.68
C TYR A 347 -6.96 27.78 -9.43
N ASP A 348 -7.67 28.38 -8.49
CA ASP A 348 -9.11 28.22 -8.24
C ASP A 348 -9.94 28.73 -9.43
N ASP A 349 -11.24 28.45 -9.39
CA ASP A 349 -12.24 28.99 -10.31
C ASP A 349 -12.04 30.48 -10.53
N GLY A 350 -12.19 30.98 -11.75
CA GLY A 350 -12.09 32.40 -12.03
C GLY A 350 -10.73 33.09 -11.73
N ALA A 351 -9.76 32.43 -11.10
CA ALA A 351 -8.54 33.04 -10.63
C ALA A 351 -7.60 33.35 -11.79
N ARG A 352 -7.20 34.62 -11.92
CA ARG A 352 -6.27 35.07 -12.97
C ARG A 352 -5.29 36.10 -12.41
N VAL A 353 -4.15 35.61 -11.94
CA VAL A 353 -3.09 36.44 -11.36
C VAL A 353 -2.34 37.23 -12.45
N TRP A 354 -1.94 36.56 -13.53
CA TRP A 354 -1.23 37.16 -14.66
C TRP A 354 -2.07 37.03 -15.94
N ASN A 355 -2.27 38.16 -16.65
CA ASN A 355 -3.08 38.21 -17.85
C ASN A 355 -2.20 38.37 -19.10
N THR A 356 -1.56 37.28 -19.51
CA THR A 356 -0.58 37.23 -20.61
C THR A 356 -1.09 36.47 -21.85
N GLY A 357 -2.41 36.27 -21.95
CA GLY A 357 -2.99 35.41 -22.99
C GLY A 357 -2.56 33.96 -22.82
N ASP A 358 -2.10 33.32 -23.90
CA ASP A 358 -1.69 31.92 -23.88
C ASP A 358 -0.25 31.70 -23.38
N GLU A 359 0.55 32.77 -23.25
CA GLU A 359 1.97 32.68 -22.86
C GLU A 359 2.16 32.66 -21.35
N VAL A 360 2.93 31.71 -20.83
CA VAL A 360 3.38 31.72 -19.43
C VAL A 360 4.54 32.72 -19.28
N GLY A 361 4.21 33.93 -18.83
CA GLY A 361 5.17 35.02 -18.71
C GLY A 361 6.23 34.79 -17.62
N PRO A 362 7.31 35.59 -17.57
CA PRO A 362 8.42 35.37 -16.65
C PRO A 362 8.03 35.35 -15.15
N ALA A 363 7.07 36.17 -14.75
CA ALA A 363 6.62 36.23 -13.34
C ALA A 363 5.89 34.95 -12.92
N GLU A 364 4.99 34.46 -13.76
CA GLU A 364 4.25 33.22 -13.53
C GLU A 364 5.15 31.99 -13.63
N ARG A 365 6.05 31.95 -14.61
CA ARG A 365 7.08 30.89 -14.69
C ARG A 365 7.91 30.84 -13.42
N GLY A 366 8.39 31.99 -12.94
CA GLY A 366 9.15 32.07 -11.70
C GLY A 366 8.34 31.64 -10.47
N PHE A 367 7.03 31.86 -10.47
CA PHE A 367 6.11 31.35 -9.45
C PHE A 367 6.00 29.83 -9.50
N ILE A 368 5.69 29.26 -10.67
CA ILE A 368 5.57 27.81 -10.88
C ILE A 368 6.89 27.10 -10.53
N GLU A 369 8.03 27.59 -11.02
CA GLU A 369 9.34 27.00 -10.72
C GLU A 369 9.65 26.99 -9.22
N ARG A 370 9.22 28.03 -8.49
CA ARG A 370 9.40 28.09 -7.03
C ARG A 370 8.55 27.05 -6.33
N LEU A 371 7.29 26.88 -6.73
CA LEU A 371 6.41 25.85 -6.16
C LEU A 371 6.94 24.45 -6.48
N ALA A 372 7.30 24.18 -7.74
CA ALA A 372 7.84 22.90 -8.17
C ALA A 372 9.12 22.53 -7.41
N ARG A 373 10.07 23.46 -7.26
CA ARG A 373 11.29 23.23 -6.47
C ARG A 373 11.03 23.00 -4.98
N ARG A 374 9.97 23.60 -4.42
CA ARG A 374 9.64 23.48 -2.99
C ARG A 374 8.87 22.19 -2.70
N PHE A 375 7.81 21.94 -3.46
CA PHE A 375 6.82 20.91 -3.17
C PHE A 375 7.02 19.64 -4.00
N GLY A 376 7.76 19.70 -5.11
CA GLY A 376 8.06 18.52 -5.93
C GLY A 376 8.90 17.45 -5.21
N ARG A 377 9.38 17.68 -3.99
CA ARG A 377 10.06 16.64 -3.18
C ARG A 377 9.10 15.68 -2.46
N HIS A 378 7.79 15.97 -2.46
CA HIS A 378 6.78 15.15 -1.79
C HIS A 378 6.36 14.03 -2.72
N HIS A 379 6.26 12.80 -2.21
CA HIS A 379 6.03 11.63 -3.05
C HIS A 379 4.61 11.58 -3.63
N ASN A 380 3.60 11.97 -2.85
CA ASN A 380 2.19 11.79 -3.17
C ASN A 380 1.57 13.10 -3.68
N LEU A 381 2.14 13.69 -4.74
CA LEU A 381 1.68 14.95 -5.33
C LEU A 381 1.13 14.77 -6.75
N VAL A 382 0.02 15.43 -7.05
CA VAL A 382 -0.50 15.66 -8.42
C VAL A 382 -0.62 17.16 -8.62
N TRP A 383 -0.03 17.69 -9.69
CA TRP A 383 -0.19 19.10 -10.05
C TRP A 383 -1.47 19.30 -10.84
N CYS A 384 -2.41 20.10 -10.34
CA CYS A 384 -3.59 20.46 -11.11
C CYS A 384 -3.50 21.92 -11.56
N LEU A 385 -3.76 22.18 -12.84
CA LEU A 385 -3.41 23.47 -13.46
C LEU A 385 -4.38 24.60 -13.09
N ALA A 386 -5.66 24.32 -13.23
CA ALA A 386 -6.77 25.17 -12.83
C ALA A 386 -7.98 24.26 -12.58
N GLU A 387 -8.87 24.67 -11.69
CA GLU A 387 -10.14 23.99 -11.41
C GLU A 387 -11.07 24.10 -12.62
N GLU A 388 -11.93 25.10 -12.77
CA GLU A 388 -12.71 25.28 -14.01
C GLU A 388 -11.94 26.12 -15.03
N TYR A 389 -10.94 25.52 -15.70
CA TYR A 389 -10.01 26.28 -16.55
C TYR A 389 -10.70 27.17 -17.60
N GLU A 390 -11.83 26.71 -18.14
CA GLU A 390 -12.59 27.34 -19.23
C GLU A 390 -13.12 28.72 -18.85
N GLU A 391 -13.23 29.03 -17.55
CA GLU A 391 -13.67 30.34 -17.10
C GLU A 391 -12.69 31.47 -17.44
N ARG A 392 -11.39 31.16 -17.51
CA ARG A 392 -10.32 32.17 -17.66
C ARG A 392 -9.26 31.85 -18.69
N TYR A 393 -9.09 30.58 -19.05
CA TYR A 393 -7.97 30.11 -19.84
C TYR A 393 -8.44 29.36 -21.09
N THR A 394 -7.60 29.41 -22.13
CA THR A 394 -7.79 28.60 -23.34
C THR A 394 -7.11 27.23 -23.16
N PRO A 395 -7.41 26.23 -24.00
CA PRO A 395 -6.64 24.99 -24.02
C PRO A 395 -5.14 25.20 -24.27
N ALA A 396 -4.78 26.12 -25.19
CA ALA A 396 -3.38 26.42 -25.48
C ALA A 396 -2.64 27.01 -24.26
N ARG A 397 -3.33 27.85 -23.48
CA ARG A 397 -2.83 28.37 -22.21
C ARG A 397 -2.56 27.24 -21.21
N ILE A 398 -3.49 26.31 -21.06
CA ILE A 398 -3.35 25.17 -20.15
C ILE A 398 -2.20 24.25 -20.55
N SER A 399 -2.06 23.92 -21.84
CA SER A 399 -0.90 23.17 -22.35
C SER A 399 0.44 23.87 -22.06
N ASN A 400 0.49 25.19 -22.14
CA ASN A 400 1.69 25.96 -21.80
C ASN A 400 2.00 25.97 -20.28
N LEU A 401 0.98 25.96 -19.42
CA LEU A 401 1.15 25.78 -17.98
C LEU A 401 1.65 24.36 -17.65
N ALA A 402 1.03 23.33 -18.25
CA ALA A 402 1.43 21.92 -18.11
C ALA A 402 2.91 21.73 -18.46
N ARG A 403 3.33 22.23 -19.63
CA ARG A 403 4.72 22.21 -20.06
C ARG A 403 5.65 22.94 -19.10
N THR A 404 5.24 24.09 -18.55
CA THR A 404 6.06 24.84 -17.60
C THR A 404 6.27 24.07 -16.29
N ILE A 405 5.23 23.38 -15.78
CA ILE A 405 5.37 22.49 -14.62
C ILE A 405 6.29 21.31 -14.96
N ARG A 406 6.07 20.65 -16.11
CA ARG A 406 6.90 19.51 -16.54
C ARG A 406 8.38 19.88 -16.67
N GLU A 407 8.69 21.07 -17.17
CA GLU A 407 10.05 21.60 -17.26
C GLU A 407 10.66 21.93 -15.87
N ALA A 408 9.84 22.23 -14.87
CA ALA A 408 10.27 22.69 -13.55
C ALA A 408 10.34 21.59 -12.49
N ASP A 409 9.49 20.56 -12.59
CA ASP A 409 9.41 19.46 -11.63
C ASP A 409 10.35 18.31 -12.00
N ASN A 410 11.46 18.19 -11.25
CA ASN A 410 12.48 17.18 -11.48
C ASN A 410 12.05 15.75 -11.15
N TYR A 411 10.88 15.57 -10.52
CA TYR A 411 10.38 14.26 -10.06
C TYR A 411 9.33 13.67 -11.00
N ASN A 412 8.88 14.47 -11.98
CA ASN A 412 7.95 14.07 -13.03
C ASN A 412 6.59 13.62 -12.46
N HIS A 413 6.04 14.37 -11.51
CA HIS A 413 4.71 14.10 -10.98
C HIS A 413 3.64 14.10 -12.07
N PRO A 414 2.48 13.46 -11.82
CA PRO A 414 1.33 13.56 -12.69
C PRO A 414 0.83 14.99 -12.75
N ILE A 415 0.42 15.43 -13.94
CA ILE A 415 -0.23 16.72 -14.15
C ILE A 415 -1.69 16.49 -14.55
N GLY A 416 -2.60 17.00 -13.74
CA GLY A 416 -4.03 16.99 -13.94
C GLY A 416 -4.58 18.29 -14.54
N VAL A 417 -5.71 18.18 -15.24
CA VAL A 417 -6.54 19.33 -15.61
C VAL A 417 -7.99 19.05 -15.25
N HIS A 418 -8.64 20.03 -14.64
CA HIS A 418 -10.07 20.04 -14.35
C HIS A 418 -10.79 21.02 -15.27
N LYS A 419 -12.10 20.86 -15.47
CA LYS A 419 -12.90 21.74 -16.31
C LYS A 419 -14.39 21.70 -15.93
N LEU A 420 -15.19 22.53 -16.60
CA LEU A 420 -16.64 22.57 -16.44
C LEU A 420 -17.31 21.22 -16.77
N HIS A 421 -18.54 21.06 -16.28
CA HIS A 421 -19.32 19.84 -16.36
C HIS A 421 -19.24 19.14 -17.73
N GLY A 422 -18.71 17.93 -17.74
CA GLY A 422 -18.61 17.12 -18.95
C GLY A 422 -17.54 16.03 -18.88
N LEU A 423 -17.52 15.21 -19.93
CA LEU A 423 -16.61 14.06 -20.07
C LEU A 423 -15.72 14.13 -21.31
N ASP A 424 -15.84 15.19 -22.11
CA ASP A 424 -15.10 15.36 -23.36
C ASP A 424 -13.81 16.15 -23.14
N PHE A 425 -12.65 15.52 -23.30
CA PHE A 425 -11.34 16.17 -23.10
C PHE A 425 -10.44 16.01 -24.33
N ARG A 426 -11.04 15.90 -25.52
CA ARG A 426 -10.32 15.65 -26.77
C ARG A 426 -9.29 16.74 -27.09
N GLU A 427 -9.48 17.96 -26.59
CA GLU A 427 -8.55 19.07 -26.76
C GLU A 427 -7.17 18.85 -26.10
N PHE A 428 -7.09 18.00 -25.08
CA PHE A 428 -5.85 17.67 -24.36
C PHE A 428 -5.38 16.25 -24.57
N ALA A 429 -6.14 15.44 -25.32
CA ALA A 429 -5.94 14.00 -25.40
C ALA A 429 -4.60 13.58 -26.03
N GLU A 430 -3.91 14.50 -26.72
CA GLU A 430 -2.58 14.32 -27.31
C GLU A 430 -1.52 15.21 -26.65
N ASP A 431 -1.83 15.90 -25.56
CA ASP A 431 -0.85 16.72 -24.84
C ASP A 431 0.09 15.80 -24.03
N PRO A 432 1.40 15.77 -24.33
CA PRO A 432 2.33 14.85 -23.66
C PRO A 432 2.63 15.25 -22.22
N ASN A 433 2.16 16.41 -21.76
CA ASN A 433 2.43 16.89 -20.41
C ASN A 433 1.28 16.61 -19.45
N ILE A 434 0.08 16.25 -19.93
CA ILE A 434 -1.12 16.05 -19.13
C ILE A 434 -1.36 14.54 -18.95
N ASP A 435 -1.40 14.09 -17.70
CA ASP A 435 -1.50 12.67 -17.35
C ASP A 435 -2.89 12.27 -16.86
N GLN A 436 -3.68 13.21 -16.34
CA GLN A 436 -4.95 12.91 -15.69
C GLN A 436 -6.02 13.97 -16.01
N PHE A 437 -7.25 13.53 -16.20
CA PHE A 437 -8.42 14.42 -16.19
C PHE A 437 -9.16 14.32 -14.87
N CYS A 438 -9.26 15.46 -14.22
CA CYS A 438 -10.06 15.71 -13.03
C CYS A 438 -11.46 16.11 -13.50
N LEU A 439 -12.39 15.16 -13.49
CA LEU A 439 -13.71 15.27 -14.11
C LEU A 439 -14.70 15.96 -13.16
N GLN A 440 -15.46 16.91 -13.70
CA GLN A 440 -16.72 17.38 -13.13
C GLN A 440 -17.88 16.71 -13.88
N TYR A 441 -18.62 15.82 -13.22
CA TYR A 441 -19.74 15.10 -13.84
C TYR A 441 -20.92 14.92 -12.87
N ASN A 442 -21.66 16.01 -12.70
CA ASN A 442 -22.87 16.11 -11.89
C ASN A 442 -24.03 15.29 -12.47
N VAL A 443 -24.30 14.13 -11.88
CA VAL A 443 -25.47 13.27 -12.16
C VAL A 443 -26.02 12.68 -10.86
N ASP A 444 -27.29 12.29 -10.86
CA ASP A 444 -28.00 11.98 -9.62
C ASP A 444 -27.68 10.58 -9.09
N SER A 445 -27.42 9.61 -9.96
CA SER A 445 -27.32 8.20 -9.58
C SER A 445 -25.92 7.58 -9.79
N ALA A 446 -25.64 6.54 -9.00
CA ALA A 446 -24.44 5.72 -9.16
C ALA A 446 -24.39 5.01 -10.54
N GLU A 447 -25.54 4.70 -11.14
CA GLU A 447 -25.62 4.07 -12.47
C GLU A 447 -25.24 5.04 -13.59
N GLU A 448 -25.68 6.29 -13.51
CA GLU A 448 -25.30 7.33 -14.46
C GLU A 448 -23.82 7.66 -14.35
N LEU A 449 -23.29 7.76 -13.11
CA LEU A 449 -21.85 7.92 -12.88
C LEU A 449 -21.05 6.79 -13.53
N HIS A 450 -21.40 5.54 -13.24
CA HIS A 450 -20.71 4.38 -13.80
C HIS A 450 -20.73 4.40 -15.34
N THR A 451 -21.91 4.59 -15.93
CA THR A 451 -22.09 4.60 -17.38
C THR A 451 -21.31 5.74 -18.05
N GLY A 452 -21.34 6.94 -17.47
CA GLY A 452 -20.57 8.09 -17.94
C GLY A 452 -19.07 7.82 -17.90
N LEU A 453 -18.56 7.27 -16.79
CA LEU A 453 -17.14 6.98 -16.62
C LEU A 453 -16.65 5.85 -17.54
N LEU A 454 -17.49 4.83 -17.83
CA LEU A 454 -17.18 3.84 -18.87
C LEU A 454 -17.02 4.47 -20.25
N ARG A 455 -17.85 5.47 -20.59
CA ARG A 455 -17.71 6.23 -21.83
C ARG A 455 -16.41 7.04 -21.82
N ALA A 456 -16.14 7.79 -20.76
CA ALA A 456 -14.91 8.57 -20.63
C ALA A 456 -13.66 7.69 -20.74
N ARG A 457 -13.66 6.50 -20.11
CA ARG A 457 -12.56 5.53 -20.21
C ARG A 457 -12.36 5.03 -21.64
N ARG A 458 -13.44 4.77 -22.37
CA ARG A 458 -13.37 4.36 -23.78
C ARG A 458 -12.79 5.47 -24.65
N ASP A 459 -13.20 6.71 -24.42
CA ASP A 459 -12.71 7.88 -25.15
C ASP A 459 -11.23 8.16 -24.80
N ALA A 460 -10.81 7.84 -23.57
CA ALA A 460 -9.41 7.93 -23.13
C ALA A 460 -8.47 6.98 -23.86
N GLN A 461 -8.94 5.78 -24.22
CA GLN A 461 -8.12 4.74 -24.87
C GLN A 461 -6.82 4.42 -24.11
N GLY A 462 -6.83 4.56 -22.78
CA GLY A 462 -5.68 4.28 -21.91
C GLY A 462 -4.58 5.35 -21.91
N ARG A 463 -4.77 6.48 -22.61
CA ARG A 463 -3.76 7.55 -22.76
C ARG A 463 -3.54 8.39 -21.50
N TYR A 464 -4.51 8.42 -20.60
CA TYR A 464 -4.52 9.27 -19.41
C TYR A 464 -5.46 8.72 -18.34
N GLY A 465 -5.21 9.09 -17.09
CA GLY A 465 -6.01 8.69 -15.94
C GLY A 465 -7.32 9.47 -15.85
N LEU A 466 -8.32 8.86 -15.22
CA LEU A 466 -9.59 9.51 -14.88
C LEU A 466 -9.70 9.63 -13.37
N ASN A 467 -9.97 10.84 -12.91
CA ASN A 467 -10.33 11.13 -11.53
C ASN A 467 -11.67 11.84 -11.53
N LEU A 468 -12.72 11.25 -10.96
CA LEU A 468 -13.95 11.98 -10.69
C LEU A 468 -13.67 12.92 -9.52
N SER A 469 -13.37 14.18 -9.83
CA SER A 469 -13.00 15.18 -8.83
C SER A 469 -14.22 15.91 -8.30
N GLU A 470 -15.25 16.05 -9.15
CA GLU A 470 -16.47 16.71 -8.78
C GLU A 470 -17.72 15.99 -9.30
N CYS A 471 -18.59 15.68 -8.34
CA CYS A 471 -19.99 15.34 -8.61
C CYS A 471 -20.81 15.86 -7.45
N ALA A 472 -21.73 16.77 -7.72
CA ALA A 472 -22.70 17.22 -6.74
C ALA A 472 -23.55 16.03 -6.25
N GLY A 473 -23.96 16.09 -4.99
CA GLY A 473 -24.92 15.12 -4.44
C GLY A 473 -24.37 13.71 -4.25
N MET A 474 -23.07 13.52 -3.96
CA MET A 474 -22.49 12.20 -3.67
C MET A 474 -23.12 11.48 -2.45
N GLY A 475 -23.84 12.22 -1.60
CA GLY A 475 -24.58 11.67 -0.46
C GLY A 475 -23.66 11.20 0.67
N THR A 476 -24.21 10.40 1.58
CA THR A 476 -23.48 9.81 2.73
C THR A 476 -23.87 8.35 2.92
N GLY A 477 -23.13 7.61 3.76
CA GLY A 477 -23.45 6.23 4.11
C GLY A 477 -23.54 5.31 2.90
N ALA A 478 -24.68 4.60 2.74
CA ALA A 478 -24.87 3.64 1.66
C ALA A 478 -24.94 4.28 0.27
N GLU A 479 -25.49 5.50 0.17
CA GLU A 479 -25.56 6.22 -1.10
C GLU A 479 -24.16 6.59 -1.59
N LEU A 480 -23.35 7.17 -0.70
CA LEU A 480 -21.94 7.47 -0.96
C LEU A 480 -21.19 6.22 -1.41
N ARG A 481 -21.24 5.12 -0.64
CA ARG A 481 -20.56 3.88 -1.01
C ARG A 481 -20.97 3.38 -2.38
N GLY A 482 -22.26 3.39 -2.70
CA GLY A 482 -22.76 3.01 -4.02
C GLY A 482 -22.12 3.81 -5.16
N LYS A 483 -21.97 5.13 -4.98
CA LYS A 483 -21.32 6.01 -5.95
C LYS A 483 -19.80 5.82 -6.00
N LEU A 484 -19.13 5.64 -4.86
CA LEU A 484 -17.69 5.33 -4.82
C LEU A 484 -17.37 4.05 -5.60
N TRP A 485 -18.10 2.96 -5.32
CA TRP A 485 -17.95 1.68 -6.03
C TRP A 485 -18.29 1.79 -7.50
N ALA A 486 -19.35 2.52 -7.87
CA ALA A 486 -19.66 2.79 -9.28
C ALA A 486 -18.47 3.43 -10.02
N CYS A 487 -17.82 4.42 -9.42
CA CYS A 487 -16.70 5.10 -10.06
C CYS A 487 -15.46 4.20 -10.15
N ALA A 488 -15.10 3.53 -9.05
CA ALA A 488 -13.93 2.66 -9.01
C ALA A 488 -14.07 1.46 -9.97
N MET A 489 -15.26 0.87 -10.05
CA MET A 489 -15.55 -0.24 -10.97
C MET A 489 -15.60 0.20 -12.44
N ALA A 490 -15.75 1.50 -12.72
CA ALA A 490 -15.54 2.06 -14.06
C ALA A 490 -14.06 2.37 -14.35
N GLY A 491 -13.17 2.19 -13.36
CA GLY A 491 -11.73 2.43 -13.47
C GLY A 491 -11.32 3.89 -13.27
N ALA A 492 -12.08 4.67 -12.50
CA ALA A 492 -11.75 6.04 -12.13
C ALA A 492 -11.36 6.17 -10.65
N SER A 493 -10.41 7.06 -10.37
CA SER A 493 -10.16 7.58 -9.01
C SER A 493 -11.28 8.51 -8.57
N VAL A 494 -11.45 8.74 -7.27
CA VAL A 494 -12.55 9.57 -6.75
C VAL A 494 -12.06 10.58 -5.71
N MET A 495 -12.34 11.86 -5.94
CA MET A 495 -12.35 12.88 -4.89
C MET A 495 -13.79 13.35 -4.71
N VAL A 496 -14.30 13.28 -3.48
CA VAL A 496 -15.71 13.54 -3.20
C VAL A 496 -15.93 15.02 -2.94
N LEU A 497 -16.54 15.71 -3.90
CA LEU A 497 -17.02 17.09 -3.73
C LEU A 497 -17.98 17.20 -2.53
N GLY A 498 -17.78 18.23 -1.71
CA GLY A 498 -18.52 18.54 -0.50
C GLY A 498 -18.07 17.73 0.73
N MET A 499 -17.14 16.79 0.60
CA MET A 499 -16.63 16.00 1.72
C MET A 499 -15.58 16.78 2.51
N ASP A 500 -15.98 17.85 3.20
CA ASP A 500 -15.10 18.61 4.09
C ASP A 500 -14.64 17.74 5.27
N ILE A 501 -13.33 17.51 5.39
CA ILE A 501 -12.76 16.63 6.44
C ILE A 501 -13.27 17.01 7.83
N ALA A 502 -13.46 18.30 8.13
CA ALA A 502 -13.83 18.75 9.47
C ALA A 502 -15.23 18.23 9.86
N SER A 503 -16.21 18.47 8.99
CA SER A 503 -17.62 18.15 9.23
C SER A 503 -18.03 16.73 8.84
N THR A 504 -17.28 16.07 7.95
CA THR A 504 -17.60 14.72 7.48
C THR A 504 -17.50 13.69 8.61
N PRO A 505 -18.54 12.84 8.82
CA PRO A 505 -18.46 11.75 9.78
C PRO A 505 -17.33 10.76 9.44
N PRO A 506 -16.57 10.25 10.43
CA PRO A 506 -15.48 9.30 10.16
C PRO A 506 -15.89 8.08 9.34
N GLU A 507 -17.14 7.59 9.46
CA GLU A 507 -17.63 6.44 8.68
C GLU A 507 -17.62 6.65 7.17
N ASP A 508 -17.87 7.87 6.69
CA ASP A 508 -17.84 8.16 5.26
C ASP A 508 -16.38 8.22 4.74
N LEU A 509 -15.44 8.67 5.57
CA LEU A 509 -14.01 8.59 5.29
C LEU A 509 -13.52 7.13 5.32
N TYR A 510 -13.96 6.33 6.30
CA TYR A 510 -13.67 4.89 6.35
C TYR A 510 -14.23 4.16 5.13
N ALA A 511 -15.35 4.59 4.55
CA ALA A 511 -15.87 4.01 3.31
C ALA A 511 -14.87 4.15 2.14
N CYS A 512 -14.27 5.33 1.99
CA CYS A 512 -13.20 5.56 1.01
C CYS A 512 -12.00 4.65 1.29
N GLY A 513 -11.53 4.61 2.54
CA GLY A 513 -10.38 3.78 2.91
C GLY A 513 -10.60 2.27 2.80
N ARG A 514 -11.83 1.79 3.03
CA ARG A 514 -12.21 0.39 2.81
C ARG A 514 -12.14 0.02 1.33
N LEU A 515 -12.60 0.91 0.44
CA LEU A 515 -12.51 0.71 -1.01
C LEU A 515 -11.06 0.65 -1.48
N VAL A 516 -10.22 1.60 -1.06
CA VAL A 516 -8.78 1.63 -1.38
C VAL A 516 -8.12 0.33 -0.94
N ARG A 517 -8.25 -0.02 0.35
CA ARG A 517 -7.62 -1.22 0.91
C ARG A 517 -8.05 -2.50 0.23
N PHE A 518 -9.35 -2.62 -0.10
CA PHE A 518 -9.85 -3.81 -0.77
C PHE A 518 -9.26 -3.94 -2.16
N LEU A 519 -9.36 -2.90 -2.99
CA LEU A 519 -8.88 -2.95 -4.37
C LEU A 519 -7.37 -3.16 -4.43
N GLU A 520 -6.58 -2.45 -3.62
CA GLU A 520 -5.13 -2.65 -3.54
C GLU A 520 -4.72 -4.04 -3.01
N GLY A 521 -5.61 -4.73 -2.30
CA GLY A 521 -5.43 -6.14 -1.92
C GLY A 521 -5.67 -7.15 -3.06
N THR A 522 -6.06 -6.67 -4.24
CA THR A 522 -6.33 -7.48 -5.45
C THR A 522 -5.34 -7.15 -6.58
N ASP A 523 -5.52 -7.77 -7.74
CA ASP A 523 -4.83 -7.43 -8.99
C ASP A 523 -5.59 -6.41 -9.86
N TRP A 524 -6.34 -5.49 -9.22
CA TRP A 524 -7.24 -4.51 -9.85
C TRP A 524 -6.65 -3.77 -11.06
N ALA A 525 -5.36 -3.44 -11.02
CA ALA A 525 -4.68 -2.70 -12.09
C ALA A 525 -4.62 -3.45 -13.42
N ARG A 526 -4.82 -4.77 -13.40
CA ARG A 526 -4.93 -5.61 -14.61
C ARG A 526 -6.36 -5.80 -15.08
N LEU A 527 -7.33 -5.49 -14.23
CA LEU A 527 -8.73 -5.76 -14.50
C LEU A 527 -9.34 -4.62 -15.32
N THR A 528 -10.27 -4.98 -16.20
CA THR A 528 -11.07 -4.01 -16.97
C THR A 528 -12.56 -4.17 -16.67
N PRO A 529 -13.38 -3.11 -16.84
CA PRO A 529 -14.82 -3.23 -16.63
C PRO A 529 -15.46 -4.25 -17.59
N HIS A 530 -16.29 -5.13 -17.05
CA HIS A 530 -16.93 -6.28 -17.70
C HIS A 530 -18.32 -6.57 -17.12
N ASP A 531 -19.16 -5.54 -17.00
CA ASP A 531 -20.50 -5.65 -16.39
C ASP A 531 -21.42 -6.68 -17.05
N GLU A 532 -21.19 -7.03 -18.32
CA GLU A 532 -21.91 -8.11 -19.01
C GLU A 532 -21.75 -9.48 -18.32
N LEU A 533 -20.71 -9.64 -17.48
CA LEU A 533 -20.45 -10.83 -16.69
C LEU A 533 -21.27 -10.87 -15.39
N ALA A 534 -21.89 -9.77 -14.97
CA ALA A 534 -22.62 -9.68 -13.70
C ALA A 534 -23.83 -10.64 -13.66
N ARG A 535 -23.99 -11.37 -12.56
CA ARG A 535 -25.15 -12.26 -12.29
C ARG A 535 -25.61 -12.16 -10.84
N GLY A 536 -26.85 -12.57 -10.59
CA GLY A 536 -27.46 -12.51 -9.25
C GLY A 536 -27.53 -11.06 -8.74
N ALA A 537 -26.96 -10.82 -7.56
CA ALA A 537 -26.88 -9.51 -6.93
C ALA A 537 -25.68 -8.67 -7.39
N THR A 538 -24.77 -9.22 -8.20
CA THR A 538 -23.65 -8.48 -8.77
C THR A 538 -24.18 -7.38 -9.69
N ARG A 539 -23.66 -6.16 -9.50
CA ARG A 539 -24.01 -5.00 -10.30
C ARG A 539 -22.90 -4.58 -11.25
N TYR A 540 -21.67 -4.48 -10.74
CA TYR A 540 -20.50 -4.07 -11.53
C TYR A 540 -19.39 -5.12 -11.42
N VAL A 541 -18.63 -5.29 -12.50
CA VAL A 541 -17.54 -6.27 -12.55
C VAL A 541 -16.30 -5.65 -13.17
N LEU A 542 -15.15 -5.85 -12.51
CA LEU A 542 -13.83 -5.73 -13.11
C LEU A 542 -13.30 -7.14 -13.34
N ALA A 543 -12.72 -7.43 -14.51
CA ALA A 543 -12.22 -8.77 -14.82
C ALA A 543 -10.96 -8.77 -15.69
N ASP A 544 -10.13 -9.80 -15.48
CA ASP A 544 -9.21 -10.40 -16.43
C ASP A 544 -9.77 -11.81 -16.73
N PRO A 545 -10.64 -11.95 -17.75
CA PRO A 545 -11.44 -13.16 -17.95
C PRO A 545 -10.61 -14.45 -18.02
N GLY A 546 -11.01 -15.43 -17.19
CA GLY A 546 -10.34 -16.71 -17.01
C GLY A 546 -9.31 -16.73 -15.88
N ARG A 547 -9.02 -15.57 -15.26
CA ARG A 547 -7.98 -15.44 -14.23
C ARG A 547 -8.45 -14.75 -12.97
N SER A 548 -8.99 -13.54 -13.05
CA SER A 548 -9.31 -12.74 -11.86
C SER A 548 -10.50 -11.82 -12.08
N TYR A 549 -11.27 -11.61 -11.02
CA TYR A 549 -12.52 -10.87 -11.06
C TYR A 549 -12.71 -10.10 -9.75
N VAL A 550 -13.18 -8.87 -9.83
CA VAL A 550 -13.78 -8.14 -8.71
C VAL A 550 -15.25 -7.89 -9.05
N ALA A 551 -16.15 -8.28 -8.17
CA ALA A 551 -17.59 -8.11 -8.33
C ALA A 551 -18.14 -7.27 -7.17
N TYR A 552 -18.91 -6.23 -7.49
CA TYR A 552 -19.58 -5.40 -6.50
C TYR A 552 -21.09 -5.68 -6.52
N ALA A 553 -21.67 -5.95 -5.34
CA ALA A 553 -23.08 -6.24 -5.14
C ALA A 553 -23.69 -5.25 -4.13
N PRO A 554 -24.54 -4.30 -4.56
CA PRO A 554 -25.08 -3.26 -3.68
C PRO A 554 -26.21 -3.74 -2.78
N VAL A 555 -26.74 -4.95 -3.03
CA VAL A 555 -27.89 -5.51 -2.34
C VAL A 555 -27.65 -6.96 -1.95
N ALA A 556 -28.44 -7.45 -1.01
CA ALA A 556 -28.34 -8.83 -0.57
C ALA A 556 -28.80 -9.84 -1.63
N GLY A 557 -28.04 -10.93 -1.76
CA GLY A 557 -28.34 -12.04 -2.64
C GLY A 557 -27.09 -12.86 -2.94
N GLU A 558 -27.21 -13.79 -3.87
CA GLU A 558 -26.05 -14.51 -4.43
C GLU A 558 -25.25 -13.56 -5.31
N VAL A 559 -23.94 -13.47 -5.08
CA VAL A 559 -23.03 -12.71 -5.96
C VAL A 559 -22.55 -13.66 -7.04
N GLY A 560 -22.87 -13.37 -8.29
CA GLY A 560 -22.63 -14.26 -9.41
C GLY A 560 -21.83 -13.63 -10.54
N LEU A 561 -21.18 -14.50 -11.31
CA LEU A 561 -20.39 -14.17 -12.48
C LEU A 561 -20.69 -15.18 -13.60
N ALA A 562 -20.73 -14.68 -14.83
CA ALA A 562 -20.79 -15.49 -16.04
C ALA A 562 -19.42 -15.60 -16.73
N GLY A 563 -19.30 -16.54 -17.67
CA GLY A 563 -18.09 -16.71 -18.48
C GLY A 563 -16.88 -17.20 -17.69
N LEU A 564 -17.11 -17.89 -16.56
CA LEU A 564 -16.05 -18.51 -15.78
C LEU A 564 -15.51 -19.73 -16.51
N GLN A 565 -14.20 -19.95 -16.36
CA GLN A 565 -13.53 -21.16 -16.81
C GLN A 565 -13.48 -22.17 -15.69
N ALA A 566 -13.60 -23.45 -16.03
CA ALA A 566 -13.49 -24.51 -15.05
C ALA A 566 -12.15 -24.46 -14.30
N GLY A 567 -12.19 -24.58 -12.97
CA GLY A 567 -10.99 -24.52 -12.15
C GLY A 567 -11.25 -24.35 -10.66
N THR A 568 -10.15 -24.10 -9.94
CA THR A 568 -10.15 -23.78 -8.51
C THR A 568 -9.93 -22.28 -8.34
N TYR A 569 -10.76 -21.66 -7.51
CA TYR A 569 -10.72 -20.23 -7.24
C TYR A 569 -10.61 -19.94 -5.75
N SER A 570 -9.89 -18.89 -5.42
CA SER A 570 -9.93 -18.27 -4.10
C SER A 570 -10.93 -17.10 -4.12
N LEU A 571 -11.84 -17.07 -3.15
CA LEU A 571 -12.84 -16.01 -3.01
C LEU A 571 -12.56 -15.20 -1.74
N THR A 572 -12.27 -13.93 -1.91
CA THR A 572 -12.11 -12.95 -0.82
C THR A 572 -13.31 -11.99 -0.83
N TRP A 573 -14.13 -12.09 0.19
CA TRP A 573 -15.30 -11.24 0.39
C TRP A 573 -14.96 -10.07 1.30
N MET A 574 -15.61 -8.94 1.05
CA MET A 574 -15.66 -7.80 1.97
C MET A 574 -17.09 -7.29 2.11
N ASP A 575 -17.49 -7.01 3.35
CA ASP A 575 -18.63 -6.17 3.67
C ASP A 575 -18.26 -4.70 3.41
N CYS A 576 -18.89 -4.06 2.44
CA CYS A 576 -18.53 -2.69 2.04
C CYS A 576 -18.85 -1.64 3.12
N ALA A 577 -19.82 -1.92 3.99
CA ALA A 577 -20.22 -1.01 5.06
C ALA A 577 -19.30 -1.11 6.27
N THR A 578 -18.82 -2.31 6.63
CA THR A 578 -18.04 -2.52 7.86
C THR A 578 -16.55 -2.78 7.61
N GLY A 579 -16.19 -3.25 6.42
CA GLY A 579 -14.84 -3.70 6.08
C GLY A 579 -14.53 -5.12 6.57
N GLY A 580 -15.51 -5.83 7.13
CA GLY A 580 -15.36 -7.22 7.54
C GLY A 580 -15.05 -8.10 6.34
N MET A 581 -14.00 -8.93 6.44
CA MET A 581 -13.55 -9.81 5.35
C MET A 581 -13.80 -11.28 5.67
N ALA A 582 -13.99 -12.08 4.62
CA ALA A 582 -14.06 -13.53 4.72
C ALA A 582 -13.38 -14.18 3.50
N HIS A 583 -12.55 -15.19 3.74
CA HIS A 583 -11.84 -15.91 2.68
C HIS A 583 -12.39 -17.33 2.56
N VAL A 584 -12.78 -17.73 1.36
CA VAL A 584 -13.38 -19.04 1.08
C VAL A 584 -12.71 -19.63 -0.17
N PRO A 585 -11.92 -20.71 -0.06
CA PRO A 585 -11.48 -21.44 -1.24
C PRO A 585 -12.64 -22.25 -1.82
N VAL A 586 -12.80 -22.24 -3.14
CA VAL A 586 -13.82 -23.01 -3.86
C VAL A 586 -13.16 -23.83 -4.98
N ALA A 587 -13.30 -25.16 -4.88
CA ALA A 587 -12.82 -26.09 -5.89
C ALA A 587 -13.98 -26.56 -6.78
N GLY A 588 -13.66 -26.91 -8.03
CA GLY A 588 -14.62 -27.49 -8.96
C GLY A 588 -15.66 -26.50 -9.49
N VAL A 589 -15.29 -25.22 -9.62
CA VAL A 589 -16.11 -24.26 -10.38
C VAL A 589 -16.12 -24.77 -11.83
N GLY A 590 -17.32 -24.93 -12.40
CA GLY A 590 -17.50 -25.39 -13.78
C GLY A 590 -17.42 -24.24 -14.78
N ASP A 591 -17.39 -24.59 -16.07
CA ASP A 591 -17.48 -23.57 -17.12
C ASP A 591 -18.86 -22.91 -17.12
N GLY A 592 -18.88 -21.58 -17.36
CA GLY A 592 -20.10 -20.81 -17.56
C GLY A 592 -20.45 -19.90 -16.38
N GLU A 593 -21.65 -20.05 -15.85
CA GLU A 593 -22.19 -19.15 -14.82
C GLU A 593 -22.16 -19.82 -13.45
N THR A 594 -21.73 -19.08 -12.43
CA THR A 594 -21.78 -19.54 -11.03
C THR A 594 -22.10 -18.36 -10.12
N ALA A 595 -22.84 -18.64 -9.05
CA ALA A 595 -23.15 -17.66 -8.02
C ALA A 595 -22.94 -18.27 -6.63
N TRP A 596 -22.59 -17.42 -5.67
CA TRP A 596 -22.29 -17.83 -4.30
C TRP A 596 -23.07 -16.98 -3.31
N TRP A 597 -23.59 -17.65 -2.28
CA TRP A 597 -24.06 -16.95 -1.09
C TRP A 597 -22.87 -16.36 -0.34
N ARG A 598 -23.00 -15.09 0.03
CA ARG A 598 -22.03 -14.42 0.90
C ARG A 598 -21.90 -15.18 2.24
N PRO A 599 -20.70 -15.22 2.83
CA PRO A 599 -20.52 -15.73 4.19
C PRO A 599 -21.38 -14.96 5.21
N GLY A 600 -21.83 -15.63 6.28
CA GLY A 600 -22.71 -15.01 7.28
C GLY A 600 -22.10 -13.82 8.03
N THR A 601 -20.78 -13.63 7.95
CA THR A 601 -20.04 -12.48 8.50
C THR A 601 -20.01 -11.27 7.55
N VAL A 602 -20.53 -11.40 6.33
CA VAL A 602 -20.54 -10.35 5.30
C VAL A 602 -21.96 -9.82 5.14
N GLY A 603 -22.11 -8.49 5.26
CA GLY A 603 -23.39 -7.80 5.23
C GLY A 603 -24.07 -7.70 3.85
N GLY A 604 -25.09 -6.84 3.82
CA GLY A 604 -25.98 -6.57 2.69
C GLY A 604 -25.26 -6.25 1.38
N GLU A 605 -24.34 -5.30 1.48
CA GLU A 605 -23.57 -4.68 0.42
C GLU A 605 -22.15 -5.27 0.46
N ALA A 606 -21.74 -5.93 -0.61
CA ALA A 606 -20.53 -6.75 -0.61
C ALA A 606 -19.68 -6.56 -1.86
N ALA A 607 -18.37 -6.70 -1.69
CA ALA A 607 -17.41 -6.87 -2.77
C ALA A 607 -16.80 -8.27 -2.70
N LEU A 608 -16.59 -8.89 -3.85
CA LEU A 608 -15.99 -10.21 -4.00
C LEU A 608 -14.80 -10.10 -4.95
N HIS A 609 -13.61 -10.43 -4.47
CA HIS A 609 -12.45 -10.71 -5.31
C HIS A 609 -12.35 -12.22 -5.50
N MET A 610 -12.31 -12.66 -6.75
CA MET A 610 -12.20 -14.06 -7.11
C MET A 610 -10.99 -14.24 -8.01
N GLN A 611 -10.03 -15.06 -7.57
CA GLN A 611 -8.79 -15.31 -8.30
C GLN A 611 -8.61 -16.81 -8.54
N ARG A 612 -8.31 -17.18 -9.78
CA ARG A 612 -7.99 -18.54 -10.16
C ARG A 612 -6.61 -18.92 -9.61
N ILE A 613 -6.51 -20.09 -8.97
CA ILE A 613 -5.27 -20.54 -8.32
C ILE A 613 -4.65 -21.80 -8.97
N GLU A 614 -5.33 -22.40 -9.95
CA GLU A 614 -4.89 -23.60 -10.68
C GLU A 614 -5.22 -23.56 -12.19
#